data_AF-J0W4S8-F1
#
_entry.id   AF-J0W4S8-F1
#
_cell.length_a   1.000
_cell.length_b   1.000
_cell.length_c   1.000
_cell.angle_alpha   90.00
_cell.angle_beta   90.00
_cell.angle_gamma   90.00
#
_symmetry.space_group_name_H-M   'P 1'
#
loop_
_entity.id
_entity.type
_entity.pdbx_description
1 polymer ?
#
loop_
_entity_poly.entity_id
_entity_poly.type
_entity_poly.pdbx_seq_one_letter_code
_entity_poly.pdbx_strand_id
1 'polypeptide(L)'
;MIALRAGRALLGLSQEELANLAGVSRQILVRIEKCEQNILVESISKVRAALEAEGIVFIDGNPDRGPGVAVSRHLRDSALAKRSETT
;
A
#
# COMPACT_ATOMS: atom_id res chain seq x y z
N MET A 1 6.54 0.12 9.26
CA MET A 1 5.14 -0.17 9.65
C MET A 1 4.69 -1.47 9.02
N ILE A 2 4.20 -2.42 9.81
CA ILE A 2 3.84 -3.76 9.31
C ILE A 2 2.67 -3.73 8.31
N ALA A 3 1.72 -2.81 8.50
CA ALA A 3 0.52 -2.70 7.66
C ALA A 3 0.82 -2.28 6.21
N LEU A 4 1.71 -1.30 5.98
CA LEU A 4 2.07 -0.88 4.62
C LEU A 4 2.72 -2.02 3.82
N ARG A 5 3.61 -2.77 4.47
CA ARG A 5 4.23 -3.97 3.88
C ARG A 5 3.19 -5.05 3.57
N ALA A 6 2.23 -5.27 4.45
CA ALA A 6 1.13 -6.21 4.23
C ALA A 6 0.26 -5.79 3.04
N GLY A 7 -0.11 -4.50 2.93
CA GLY A 7 -0.84 -3.96 1.79
C GLY A 7 -0.09 -4.19 0.47
N ARG A 8 1.22 -3.92 0.44
CA ARG A 8 2.06 -4.20 -0.72
C ARG A 8 2.02 -5.69 -1.10
N ALA A 9 2.17 -6.57 -0.12
CA ALA A 9 2.16 -8.01 -0.35
C ALA A 9 0.80 -8.51 -0.87
N LEU A 10 -0.32 -7.96 -0.39
CA LEU A 10 -1.66 -8.28 -0.87
C LEU A 10 -1.88 -7.86 -2.34
N LEU A 11 -1.21 -6.80 -2.79
CA LEU A 11 -1.23 -6.37 -4.19
C LEU A 11 -0.20 -7.11 -5.06
N GLY A 12 0.70 -7.89 -4.48
CA GLY A 12 1.78 -8.57 -5.20
C GLY A 12 2.86 -7.63 -5.74
N LEU A 13 2.93 -6.39 -5.25
CA LEU A 13 3.88 -5.39 -5.74
C LEU A 13 5.28 -5.61 -5.16
N SER A 14 6.30 -5.38 -5.97
CA SER A 14 7.67 -5.16 -5.53
C SER A 14 7.81 -3.83 -4.80
N GLN A 15 8.91 -3.65 -4.07
CA GLN A 15 9.23 -2.37 -3.43
C GLN A 15 9.43 -1.25 -4.47
N GLU A 16 9.96 -1.58 -5.64
CA GLU A 16 10.23 -0.60 -6.68
C GLU A 16 8.92 -0.09 -7.31
N GLU A 17 8.00 -0.99 -7.62
CA GLU A 17 6.68 -0.63 -8.14
C GLU A 17 5.91 0.26 -7.18
N LEU A 18 5.83 -0.11 -5.89
CA LEU A 18 5.13 0.73 -4.90
C LEU A 18 5.82 2.07 -4.69
N ALA A 19 7.16 2.12 -4.70
CA ALA A 19 7.89 3.38 -4.58
C ALA A 19 7.57 4.33 -5.74
N ASN A 20 7.51 3.79 -6.97
CA ASN A 20 7.13 4.54 -8.17
C ASN A 20 5.69 5.06 -8.07
N LEU A 21 4.72 4.22 -7.69
CA LEU A 21 3.32 4.62 -7.49
C LEU A 21 3.17 5.72 -6.43
N ALA A 22 3.95 5.65 -5.35
CA ALA A 22 3.91 6.62 -4.27
C ALA A 22 4.74 7.90 -4.54
N GLY A 23 5.51 7.96 -5.62
CA GLY A 23 6.40 9.09 -5.90
C GLY A 23 7.48 9.28 -4.83
N VAL A 24 8.03 8.19 -4.29
CA VAL A 24 9.14 8.19 -3.32
C VAL A 24 10.28 7.32 -3.82
N SER A 25 11.49 7.47 -3.26
CA SER A 25 12.58 6.56 -3.62
C SER A 25 12.37 5.17 -3.02
N ARG A 26 12.86 4.12 -3.71
CA ARG A 26 12.86 2.75 -3.18
C ARG A 26 13.54 2.64 -1.82
N GLN A 27 14.62 3.41 -1.59
CA GLN A 27 15.29 3.46 -0.29
C GLN A 27 14.36 3.96 0.82
N ILE A 28 13.59 5.02 0.58
CA ILE A 28 12.61 5.51 1.55
C ILE A 28 11.55 4.44 1.84
N LEU A 29 11.05 3.74 0.82
CA LEU A 29 10.09 2.65 1.06
C LEU A 29 10.69 1.52 1.92
N VAL A 30 11.93 1.10 1.65
CA VAL A 30 12.61 0.07 2.47
C VAL A 30 12.69 0.51 3.94
N ARG A 31 13.07 1.77 4.19
CA ARG A 31 13.17 2.32 5.55
C ARG A 31 11.80 2.35 6.24
N ILE A 32 10.74 2.74 5.51
CA ILE A 32 9.34 2.70 5.98
C ILE A 32 8.94 1.28 6.37
N GLU A 33 9.22 0.29 5.52
CA GLU A 33 8.87 -1.11 5.78
C GLU A 33 9.64 -1.70 6.96
N LYS A 34 10.89 -1.27 7.18
CA LYS A 34 11.73 -1.64 8.33
C LYS A 34 11.37 -0.93 9.64
N CYS A 35 10.39 -0.02 9.64
CA CYS A 35 10.04 0.79 10.81
C CYS A 35 11.21 1.65 11.32
N GLU A 36 12.07 2.14 10.44
CA GLU A 36 13.14 3.05 10.85
C GLU A 36 12.58 4.40 11.32
N GLN A 37 13.32 5.07 12.21
CA GLN A 37 12.98 6.40 12.72
C GLN A 37 13.40 7.51 11.74
N ASN A 38 12.95 8.75 12.02
CA ASN A 38 13.29 9.96 11.26
C ASN A 38 12.92 9.90 9.77
N ILE A 39 11.75 9.32 9.46
CA ILE A 39 11.14 9.35 8.14
C ILE A 39 10.06 10.43 8.12
N LEU A 40 10.04 11.24 7.05
CA LEU A 40 9.02 12.26 6.87
C LEU A 40 7.62 11.64 6.85
N VAL A 41 6.71 12.23 7.63
CA VAL A 41 5.29 11.83 7.68
C VAL A 41 4.64 11.91 6.29
N GLU A 42 5.06 12.88 5.48
CA GLU A 42 4.63 13.01 4.09
C GLU A 42 4.96 11.75 3.26
N SER A 43 6.18 11.22 3.38
CA SER A 43 6.59 10.01 2.64
C SER A 43 5.76 8.79 3.03
N ILE A 44 5.45 8.65 4.33
CA ILE A 44 4.56 7.60 4.83
C ILE A 44 3.15 7.77 4.24
N SER A 45 2.65 9.01 4.24
CA SER A 45 1.31 9.34 3.76
C SER A 45 1.17 9.07 2.27
N LYS A 46 2.19 9.40 1.46
CA LYS A 46 2.25 9.08 0.03
C LYS A 46 2.17 7.58 -0.23
N VAL A 47 2.95 6.78 0.50
CA VAL A 47 2.91 5.30 0.37
C VAL A 47 1.55 4.74 0.77
N ARG A 48 0.95 5.24 1.86
CA ARG A 48 -0.40 4.83 2.28
C ARG A 48 -1.44 5.16 1.21
N ALA A 49 -1.43 6.38 0.69
CA ALA A 49 -2.37 6.83 -0.34
C ALA A 49 -2.23 6.03 -1.65
N ALA A 50 -1.00 5.71 -2.07
CA ALA A 50 -0.77 4.87 -3.25
C ALA A 50 -1.36 3.47 -3.08
N LEU A 51 -1.19 2.85 -1.91
CA LEU A 51 -1.80 1.54 -1.62
C LEU A 51 -3.34 1.64 -1.65
N GLU A 52 -3.91 2.69 -1.06
CA GLU A 52 -5.36 2.90 -1.06
C GLU A 52 -5.94 3.12 -2.47
N ALA A 53 -5.20 3.84 -3.34
CA ALA A 53 -5.56 4.04 -4.73
C ALA A 53 -5.57 2.73 -5.54
N GLU A 54 -4.65 1.80 -5.22
CA GLU A 54 -4.61 0.44 -5.78
C GLU A 54 -5.61 -0.53 -5.12
N GLY A 55 -6.44 -0.02 -4.19
CA GLY A 55 -7.55 -0.76 -3.60
C GLY A 55 -7.23 -1.48 -2.31
N ILE A 56 -6.16 -1.11 -1.60
CA ILE A 56 -5.95 -1.52 -0.22
C ILE A 56 -6.84 -0.71 0.72
N VAL A 57 -7.38 -1.37 1.74
CA VAL A 57 -8.11 -0.74 2.83
C VAL A 57 -7.37 -1.00 4.12
N PHE A 58 -6.98 0.07 4.81
CA PHE A 58 -6.42 0.00 6.16
C PHE A 58 -7.55 0.01 7.19
N ILE A 59 -7.49 -0.94 8.13
CA ILE A 59 -8.52 -1.12 9.16
C ILE A 59 -7.86 -0.85 10.51
N ASP A 60 -8.42 0.09 11.26
CA ASP A 60 -7.93 0.38 12.60
C ASP A 60 -8.13 -0.80 13.55
N GLY A 61 -7.20 -0.92 14.50
CA GLY A 61 -7.31 -1.90 15.57
C GLY A 61 -8.46 -1.58 16.53
N ASN A 62 -8.84 -2.56 17.33
CA ASN A 62 -9.77 -2.42 18.45
C ASN A 62 -9.20 -3.20 19.67
N PRO A 63 -9.87 -3.23 20.83
CA PRO A 63 -9.35 -3.93 22.01
C PRO A 63 -9.04 -5.42 21.80
N ASP A 64 -9.74 -6.09 20.88
CA ASP A 64 -9.62 -7.54 20.62
C ASP A 64 -8.67 -7.87 19.46
N ARG A 65 -8.31 -6.89 18.62
CA ARG A 65 -7.41 -7.11 17.47
C ARG A 65 -6.59 -5.87 17.12
N GLY A 66 -5.35 -6.10 16.69
CA GLY A 66 -4.51 -5.06 16.09
C GLY A 66 -5.04 -4.55 14.74
N PRO A 67 -4.39 -3.52 14.17
CA PRO A 67 -4.75 -2.99 12.86
C PRO A 67 -4.63 -4.05 11.76
N GLY A 68 -5.54 -3.98 10.80
CA GLY A 68 -5.67 -4.92 9.69
C GLY A 68 -5.49 -4.27 8.33
N VAL A 69 -5.37 -5.10 7.30
CA VAL A 69 -5.29 -4.68 5.89
C VAL A 69 -6.13 -5.63 5.05
N ALA A 70 -6.93 -5.07 4.14
CA ALA A 70 -7.79 -5.83 3.23
C ALA A 70 -7.68 -5.30 1.79
N VAL A 71 -8.14 -6.10 0.83
CA VAL A 71 -8.27 -5.70 -0.58
C VAL A 71 -9.74 -5.41 -0.87
N SER A 72 -10.00 -4.26 -1.50
CA SER A 72 -11.34 -3.88 -1.97
C SER A 72 -11.74 -4.74 -3.17
N ARG A 73 -12.87 -5.47 -3.05
CA ARG A 73 -13.43 -6.26 -4.15
C ARG A 73 -13.88 -5.38 -5.32
N HIS A 74 -14.53 -4.25 -5.00
CA HIS A 74 -15.06 -3.33 -6.00
C HIS A 74 -13.97 -2.72 -6.89
N LEU A 75 -12.81 -2.37 -6.32
CA LEU A 75 -11.69 -1.82 -7.10
C LEU A 75 -10.99 -2.91 -7.92
N ARG A 76 -10.88 -4.13 -7.40
CA ARG A 76 -10.33 -5.28 -8.13
C ARG A 76 -11.16 -5.59 -9.39
N ASP A 77 -12.48 -5.56 -9.28
CA ASP A 77 -13.38 -5.81 -10.41
C ASP A 77 -13.26 -4.72 -11.49
N SER A 78 -13.17 -3.45 -11.07
CA SER A 78 -12.97 -2.33 -12.00
C SER A 78 -11.59 -2.31 -12.69
N ALA A 79 -10.53 -2.76 -12.01
CA ALA A 79 -9.19 -2.87 -12.58
C ALA A 79 -9.10 -4.04 -13.58
N LEU A 80 -9.78 -5.17 -13.31
CA LEU A 80 -9.91 -6.28 -14.26
C LEU A 80 -10.64 -5.83 -15.53
N ALA A 81 -11.74 -5.09 -15.39
CA ALA A 81 -12.51 -4.57 -16.52
C ALA A 81 -11.67 -3.65 -17.44
N LYS A 82 -10.85 -2.76 -16.86
CA LYS A 82 -9.97 -1.87 -17.64
C LYS A 82 -8.85 -2.61 -18.39
N ARG A 83 -8.36 -3.73 -17.84
CA ARG A 83 -7.34 -4.56 -18.48
C ARG A 83 -7.87 -5.34 -19.68
N SER A 84 -9.14 -5.71 -19.68
CA SER A 84 -9.79 -6.37 -20.83
C SER A 84 -10.12 -5.43 -22.00
N GLU A 85 -10.19 -4.12 -21.77
CA GLU A 85 -10.52 -3.12 -22.82
C GLU A 85 -9.30 -2.65 -23.64
N THR A 86 -8.09 -3.04 -23.26
CA THR A 86 -6.84 -2.64 -23.96
C THR A 86 -6.29 -3.74 -24.88
N THR A 87 -7.08 -4.79 -25.18
CA THR A 87 -6.76 -5.83 -26.18
C THR A 87 -7.73 -5.71 -27.35
#